data_AF-A0A7X9MSB5-F1
#
_entry.id   AF-A0A7X9MSB5-F1
#
_cell.length_a   1.000
_cell.length_b   1.000
_cell.length_c   1.000
_cell.angle_alpha   90.00
_cell.angle_beta   90.00
_cell.angle_gamma   90.00
#
_symmetry.space_group_name_H-M   'P 1'
#
loop_
_entity.id
_entity.type
_entity.pdbx_description
1 polymer ?
#
loop_
_entity_poly.entity_id
_entity_poly.type
_entity_poly.pdbx_seq_one_letter_code
_entity_poly.pdbx_strand_id
1 'polypeptide(L)'
;MNLTSYQKLARHYKEYIDTSMRNIEEKLNPTVTEDEELVRRATFFVRNGAVSISNYSLSENRVDFVIRDVTNIEVKYLPMVDLIHCPCQMQKPCRHIVAAVFYLYQQNFSLSDWVSNWKSNSEHLQLSLLSNERNPKNWDLIIDNFFRKFISSYPPTSFYLLEFAIHDLEAQVRKSRPFEREWQPIFDVYVKLGILQRAWFYFNEYAETNMRNRVYQFLTNYTEDLDESLSQLAAKPRMFAADPFYDRMMRIIRSFYYEEEGLIYYRKHIYLAFWDALVTDKATRMQEVKYLQELTIEEDGLMLNMVLPYFYLTLSMIDELLEAAENMDRNQLLEWVEVSEKALHASNKDLVNELSRKLLPHISYYLTEVIQHPAKVMLIRRLQILFNQVDLTTEELEKLYLSFGLYGIQAYSGLLIEQKRYKEWMALHQATNSSLEYTESCGLAVVREEAPEVLLPLYHHYAMRYIQEKNRYSYKQAVRVWKKMKQVAKKANEIDYWNAYVESVREKYRRLRALQQEIEKGNLPL
;
A
#
# COMPACT_ATOMS: atom_id res chain seq x y z
N MET A 1 -11.69 3.17 65.65
CA MET A 1 -10.95 4.17 64.85
C MET A 1 -11.96 4.89 63.95
N ASN A 2 -12.16 6.19 64.15
CA ASN A 2 -13.04 7.00 63.30
C ASN A 2 -12.35 7.24 61.96
N LEU A 3 -12.81 6.57 60.90
CA LEU A 3 -12.32 6.79 59.53
C LEU A 3 -12.70 8.20 59.06
N THR A 4 -11.76 8.91 58.44
CA THR A 4 -12.01 10.23 57.84
C THR A 4 -13.01 10.11 56.68
N SER A 5 -13.67 11.22 56.29
CA SER A 5 -14.60 11.24 55.15
C SER A 5 -13.96 10.68 53.87
N TYR A 6 -12.68 10.99 53.65
CA TYR A 6 -11.90 10.55 52.49
C TYR A 6 -11.54 9.05 52.55
N GLN A 7 -11.25 8.49 53.73
CA GLN A 7 -11.03 7.04 53.88
C GLN A 7 -12.30 6.24 53.60
N LYS A 8 -13.48 6.76 53.96
CA LYS A 8 -14.76 6.12 53.61
C LYS A 8 -15.01 6.13 52.10
N LEU A 9 -14.69 7.24 51.43
CA LEU A 9 -14.80 7.38 49.98
C LEU A 9 -13.81 6.45 49.24
N ALA A 10 -12.55 6.40 49.66
CA ALA A 10 -11.56 5.48 49.09
C ALA A 10 -11.92 4.02 49.31
N ARG A 11 -12.55 3.68 50.45
CA ARG A 11 -13.06 2.32 50.69
C ARG A 11 -14.26 1.97 49.82
N HIS A 12 -15.12 2.94 49.50
CA HIS A 12 -16.28 2.74 48.64
C HIS A 12 -15.87 2.42 47.19
N TYR A 13 -14.86 3.11 46.65
CA TYR A 13 -14.37 2.91 45.28
C TYR A 13 -13.17 1.96 45.17
N LYS A 14 -12.92 1.12 46.19
CA LYS A 14 -11.69 0.33 46.29
C LYS A 14 -11.38 -0.49 45.03
N GLU A 15 -12.34 -1.27 44.54
CA GLU A 15 -12.14 -2.14 43.36
C GLU A 15 -11.81 -1.36 42.09
N TYR A 16 -12.43 -0.19 41.92
CA TYR A 16 -12.18 0.71 40.79
C TYR A 16 -10.80 1.38 40.88
N ILE A 17 -10.40 1.79 42.08
CA ILE A 17 -9.06 2.35 42.33
C ILE A 17 -8.00 1.28 42.06
N ASP A 18 -8.20 0.03 42.52
CA ASP A 18 -7.29 -1.08 42.25
C ASP A 18 -7.17 -1.38 40.75
N THR A 19 -8.28 -1.30 40.00
CA THR A 19 -8.28 -1.41 38.53
C THR A 19 -7.50 -0.27 37.87
N SER A 20 -7.69 0.96 38.34
CA SER A 20 -6.97 2.13 37.84
C SER A 20 -5.46 2.02 38.12
N MET A 21 -5.09 1.49 39.29
CA MET A 21 -3.69 1.23 39.65
C MET A 21 -3.04 0.18 38.76
N ARG A 22 -3.74 -0.91 38.41
CA ARG A 22 -3.26 -1.90 37.42
C ARG A 22 -3.09 -1.28 36.04
N ASN A 23 -4.04 -0.45 35.61
CA ASN A 23 -3.93 0.26 34.33
C ASN A 23 -2.72 1.22 34.30
N ILE A 24 -2.37 1.84 35.42
CA ILE A 24 -1.16 2.66 35.56
C ILE A 24 0.10 1.78 35.52
N GLU A 25 0.09 0.65 36.22
CA GLU A 25 1.18 -0.33 36.24
C GLU A 25 1.49 -0.91 34.86
N GLU A 26 0.46 -1.22 34.06
CA GLU A 26 0.64 -1.74 32.70
C GLU A 26 1.14 -0.68 31.72
N LYS A 27 0.73 0.59 31.88
CA LYS A 27 1.06 1.67 30.95
C LYS A 27 2.42 2.31 31.20
N LEU A 28 2.86 2.36 32.46
CA LEU A 28 4.10 3.02 32.86
C LEU A 28 5.19 2.00 33.14
N ASN A 29 6.38 2.24 32.60
CA ASN A 29 7.52 1.34 32.77
C ASN A 29 8.61 1.97 33.67
N PRO A 30 9.05 1.30 34.76
CA PRO A 30 10.05 1.85 35.68
C PRO A 30 11.43 2.09 35.06
N THR A 31 11.67 1.52 33.88
CA THR A 31 12.94 1.63 33.15
C THR A 31 13.03 2.85 32.24
N VAL A 32 11.87 3.43 31.89
CA VAL A 32 11.78 4.64 31.07
C VAL A 32 11.95 5.84 31.98
N THR A 33 12.94 6.70 31.71
CA THR A 33 13.22 7.87 32.55
C THR A 33 12.01 8.78 32.71
N GLU A 34 11.25 9.01 31.63
CA GLU A 34 10.05 9.84 31.67
C GLU A 34 8.94 9.26 32.55
N ASP A 35 8.69 7.95 32.46
CA ASP A 35 7.69 7.24 33.27
C ASP A 35 8.13 7.18 34.75
N GLU A 36 9.41 6.95 35.03
CA GLU A 36 9.98 7.01 36.39
C GLU A 36 9.84 8.41 36.99
N GLU A 37 10.20 9.44 36.23
CA GLU A 37 10.05 10.83 36.66
C GLU A 37 8.59 11.20 36.89
N LEU A 38 7.67 10.70 36.07
CA LEU A 38 6.25 10.91 36.20
C LEU A 38 5.74 10.28 37.51
N VAL A 39 6.03 9.01 37.76
CA VAL A 39 5.65 8.29 38.98
C VAL A 39 6.28 8.95 40.21
N ARG A 40 7.55 9.35 40.12
CA ARG A 40 8.27 10.06 41.19
C ARG A 40 7.62 11.40 41.53
N ARG A 41 7.29 12.21 40.51
CA ARG A 41 6.59 13.50 40.69
C ARG A 41 5.17 13.33 41.22
N ALA A 42 4.42 12.35 40.71
CA ALA A 42 3.09 12.03 41.19
C ALA A 42 3.12 11.63 42.68
N THR A 43 4.06 10.75 43.06
CA THR A 43 4.29 10.35 44.46
C THR A 43 4.65 11.55 45.33
N PHE A 44 5.49 12.47 44.83
CA PHE A 44 5.87 13.68 45.54
C PHE A 44 4.68 14.62 45.81
N PHE A 45 3.78 14.79 44.84
CA PHE A 45 2.57 15.60 45.04
C PHE A 45 1.68 15.06 46.17
N VAL A 46 1.50 13.74 46.24
CA VAL A 46 0.69 13.14 47.29
C VAL A 46 1.37 13.25 48.65
N ARG A 47 2.68 12.95 48.73
CA ARG A 47 3.44 13.00 49.99
C ARG A 47 3.53 14.40 50.60
N ASN A 48 3.61 15.44 49.78
CA ASN A 48 3.69 16.83 50.26
C ASN A 48 2.33 17.48 50.48
N GLY A 49 1.22 16.73 50.39
CA GLY A 49 -0.12 17.27 50.55
C GLY A 49 -0.49 18.28 49.46
N ALA A 50 0.08 18.15 48.26
CA ALA A 50 -0.24 19.01 47.12
C ALA A 50 -1.57 18.61 46.45
N VAL A 51 -2.10 17.43 46.76
CA VAL A 51 -3.39 16.93 46.28
C VAL A 51 -4.44 17.09 47.38
N SER A 52 -5.60 17.65 47.02
CA SER A 52 -6.76 17.77 47.91
C SER A 52 -8.05 17.49 47.15
N ILE A 53 -9.06 16.94 47.84
CA ILE A 53 -10.39 16.73 47.25
C ILE A 53 -11.20 18.02 47.45
N SER A 54 -11.61 18.66 46.36
CA SER A 54 -12.41 19.89 46.40
C SER A 54 -13.90 19.60 46.48
N ASN A 55 -14.38 18.57 45.77
CA ASN A 55 -15.78 18.18 45.76
C ASN A 55 -15.91 16.67 45.53
N TYR A 56 -16.97 16.07 46.06
CA TYR A 56 -17.35 14.70 45.72
C TYR A 56 -18.88 14.59 45.62
N SER A 57 -19.36 13.86 44.61
CA SER A 57 -20.78 13.62 44.37
C SER A 57 -21.04 12.11 44.31
N LEU A 58 -21.78 11.60 45.30
CA LEU A 58 -22.18 10.19 45.36
C LEU A 58 -23.22 9.83 44.28
N SER A 59 -24.07 10.78 43.87
CA SER A 59 -25.08 10.54 42.82
C SER A 59 -24.48 10.45 41.42
N GLU A 60 -23.38 11.17 41.18
CA GLU A 60 -22.69 11.21 39.88
C GLU A 60 -21.45 10.30 39.84
N ASN A 61 -21.13 9.63 40.95
CA ASN A 61 -19.88 8.89 41.14
C ASN A 61 -18.64 9.70 40.70
N ARG A 62 -18.57 10.97 41.11
CA ARG A 62 -17.49 11.90 40.71
C ARG A 62 -16.69 12.36 41.92
N VAL A 63 -15.37 12.38 41.75
CA VAL A 63 -14.42 12.95 42.70
C VAL A 63 -13.58 14.01 42.00
N ASP A 64 -13.65 15.24 42.50
CA ASP A 64 -12.91 16.38 41.95
C ASP A 64 -11.71 16.68 42.86
N PHE A 65 -10.53 16.76 42.25
CA PHE A 65 -9.25 17.00 42.91
C PHE A 65 -8.69 18.35 42.52
N VAL A 66 -8.09 19.06 43.47
CA VAL A 66 -7.23 20.21 43.22
C VAL A 66 -5.80 19.80 43.50
N ILE A 67 -4.94 19.91 42.48
CA ILE A 67 -3.52 19.59 42.56
C ILE A 67 -2.70 20.88 42.42
N ARG A 68 -1.90 21.17 43.44
CA ARG A 68 -1.02 22.33 43.52
C ARG A 68 0.31 22.02 42.80
N ASP A 69 0.40 22.43 41.55
CA ASP A 69 1.61 22.40 40.74
C ASP A 69 2.09 23.86 40.51
N VAL A 70 2.65 24.21 39.35
CA VAL A 70 2.91 25.61 38.95
C VAL A 70 1.64 26.46 38.98
N THR A 71 0.50 25.87 38.60
CA THR A 71 -0.84 26.42 38.75
C THR A 71 -1.75 25.37 39.39
N ASN A 72 -2.82 25.79 40.06
CA ASN A 72 -3.82 24.86 40.57
C ASN A 72 -4.54 24.19 39.39
N ILE A 73 -4.51 22.87 39.32
CA ILE A 73 -5.15 22.07 38.28
C ILE A 73 -6.27 21.27 38.90
N GLU A 74 -7.47 21.42 38.33
CA GLU A 74 -8.65 20.63 38.71
C GLU A 74 -8.71 19.36 37.87
N VAL A 75 -8.61 18.20 38.53
CA VAL A 75 -8.72 16.87 37.91
C VAL A 75 -10.03 16.24 38.31
N LYS A 76 -10.81 15.78 37.33
CA LYS A 76 -12.10 15.11 37.55
C LYS A 76 -11.92 13.62 37.36
N TYR A 77 -12.34 12.83 38.33
CA TYR A 77 -12.27 11.37 38.29
C TYR A 77 -13.65 10.76 38.44
N LEU A 78 -14.00 9.86 37.53
CA LEU A 78 -15.19 9.02 37.55
C LEU A 78 -14.76 7.56 37.77
N PRO A 79 -14.69 7.07 39.03
CA PRO A 79 -14.10 5.77 39.33
C PRO A 79 -14.81 4.60 38.65
N MET A 80 -16.14 4.63 38.55
CA MET A 80 -16.92 3.49 38.00
C MET A 80 -16.62 3.19 36.53
N VAL A 81 -16.15 4.16 35.76
CA VAL A 81 -15.83 4.03 34.33
C VAL A 81 -14.33 4.22 34.04
N ASP A 82 -13.51 4.33 35.10
CA ASP A 82 -12.08 4.66 35.04
C ASP A 82 -11.74 5.84 34.10
N LEU A 83 -12.57 6.88 34.13
CA LEU A 83 -12.39 8.07 33.29
C LEU A 83 -11.83 9.23 34.13
N ILE A 84 -10.61 9.66 33.80
CA ILE A 84 -9.93 10.77 34.48
C ILE A 84 -9.69 11.90 33.48
N HIS A 85 -10.32 13.04 33.72
CA HIS A 85 -10.13 14.24 32.93
C HIS A 85 -9.18 15.22 33.63
N CYS A 86 -8.11 15.59 32.93
CA CYS A 86 -7.17 16.61 33.39
C CYS A 86 -6.95 17.65 32.28
N PRO A 87 -7.07 18.96 32.57
CA PRO A 87 -6.97 20.03 31.58
C PRO A 87 -5.52 20.34 31.12
N CYS A 88 -4.50 19.67 31.66
CA CYS A 88 -3.11 19.96 31.26
C CYS A 88 -2.80 19.53 29.82
N GLN A 89 -1.90 20.25 29.16
CA GLN A 89 -1.46 20.01 27.76
C GLN A 89 -0.51 18.81 27.60
N MET A 90 -0.08 18.16 28.68
CA MET A 90 0.80 16.99 28.64
C MET A 90 0.08 15.72 28.12
N GLN A 91 0.84 14.80 27.52
CA GLN A 91 0.38 13.46 27.15
C GLN A 91 -0.22 12.72 28.35
N LYS A 92 -1.31 11.97 28.12
CA LYS A 92 -2.01 11.22 29.16
C LYS A 92 -1.53 9.76 29.19
N PRO A 93 -1.44 9.10 30.37
CA PRO A 93 -1.73 9.63 31.70
C PRO A 93 -0.66 10.63 32.14
N CYS A 94 -1.06 11.82 32.60
CA CYS A 94 -0.11 12.82 33.09
C CYS A 94 0.14 12.67 34.59
N ARG A 95 1.17 13.36 35.12
CA ARG A 95 1.50 13.36 36.55
C ARG A 95 0.33 13.71 37.48
N HIS A 96 -0.62 14.53 37.01
CA HIS A 96 -1.83 14.93 37.78
C HIS A 96 -2.86 13.81 37.87
N ILE A 97 -3.07 13.07 36.77
CA ILE A 97 -3.96 11.90 36.73
C ILE A 97 -3.45 10.84 37.69
N VAL A 98 -2.16 10.52 37.59
CA VAL A 98 -1.52 9.52 38.45
C VAL A 98 -1.55 9.95 39.92
N ALA A 99 -1.29 11.24 40.22
CA ALA A 99 -1.36 11.75 41.58
C ALA A 99 -2.78 11.69 42.19
N ALA A 100 -3.83 11.92 41.40
CA ALA A 100 -5.22 11.82 41.86
C ALA A 100 -5.57 10.37 42.27
N VAL A 101 -5.17 9.39 41.46
CA VAL A 101 -5.37 7.96 41.78
C VAL A 101 -4.52 7.55 42.99
N PHE A 102 -3.25 7.97 43.05
CA PHE A 102 -2.35 7.68 44.17
C PHE A 102 -2.87 8.25 45.50
N TYR A 103 -3.49 9.44 45.49
CA TYR A 103 -4.07 10.05 46.68
C TYR A 103 -5.19 9.20 47.29
N LEU A 104 -6.06 8.63 46.45
CA LEU A 104 -7.11 7.71 46.90
C LEU A 104 -6.54 6.35 47.33
N TYR A 105 -5.56 5.82 46.58
CA TYR A 105 -4.91 4.56 46.89
C TYR A 105 -4.19 4.60 48.26
N GLN A 106 -3.49 5.70 48.57
CA GLN A 106 -2.77 5.87 49.85
C GLN A 106 -3.70 5.82 51.08
N GLN A 107 -5.00 6.05 50.93
CA GLN A 107 -5.96 5.96 52.05
C GLN A 107 -6.17 4.52 52.51
N ASN A 108 -5.97 3.53 51.62
CA ASN A 108 -6.22 2.12 51.89
C ASN A 108 -4.93 1.29 51.93
N PHE A 109 -3.89 1.69 51.20
CA PHE A 109 -2.66 0.92 50.99
C PHE A 109 -1.40 1.80 51.06
N SER A 110 -0.24 1.16 51.23
CA SER A 110 1.06 1.86 51.22
C SER A 110 1.48 2.17 49.78
N LEU A 111 1.51 3.47 49.43
CA LEU A 111 2.05 3.92 48.15
C LEU A 111 3.56 3.63 48.03
N SER A 112 4.29 3.65 49.14
CA SER A 112 5.74 3.35 49.15
C SER A 112 6.02 1.89 48.77
N ASP A 113 5.17 0.97 49.24
CA ASP A 113 5.32 -0.46 48.96
C ASP A 113 4.99 -0.74 47.49
N TRP A 114 3.94 -0.10 46.97
CA TRP A 114 3.60 -0.18 45.54
C TRP A 114 4.72 0.36 44.65
N VAL A 115 5.29 1.54 44.95
CA VAL A 115 6.41 2.10 44.16
C VAL A 115 7.64 1.20 44.24
N SER A 116 7.94 0.63 45.42
CA SER A 116 9.07 -0.30 45.58
C SER A 116 8.85 -1.59 44.78
N ASN A 117 7.64 -2.16 44.83
CA ASN A 117 7.27 -3.36 44.09
C ASN A 117 7.27 -3.11 42.58
N TRP A 118 6.73 -1.98 42.14
CA TRP A 118 6.74 -1.56 40.74
C TRP A 118 8.17 -1.39 40.21
N LYS A 119 9.07 -0.78 40.99
CA LYS A 119 10.50 -0.67 40.64
C LYS A 119 11.26 -1.99 40.68
N SER A 120 10.85 -2.93 41.53
CA SER A 120 11.50 -4.24 41.71
C SER A 120 10.85 -5.36 40.90
N ASN A 121 9.79 -5.08 40.16
CA ASN A 121 9.10 -6.06 39.35
C ASN A 121 10.08 -6.65 38.32
N SER A 122 10.36 -7.94 38.48
CA SER A 122 11.47 -8.65 37.82
C SER A 122 11.36 -8.69 36.30
N GLU A 123 10.13 -8.62 35.75
CA GLU A 123 9.92 -8.53 34.30
C GLU A 123 10.49 -7.23 33.72
N HIS A 124 10.28 -6.09 34.40
CA HIS A 124 10.78 -4.80 33.95
C HIS A 124 12.30 -4.65 34.17
N LEU A 125 12.84 -5.21 35.25
CA LEU A 125 14.29 -5.25 35.50
C LEU A 125 15.05 -6.14 34.51
N GLN A 126 14.49 -7.28 34.11
CA GLN A 126 15.08 -8.12 33.07
C GLN A 126 15.08 -7.43 31.70
N LEU A 127 13.99 -6.74 31.33
CA LEU A 127 13.90 -5.99 30.06
C LEU A 127 14.90 -4.82 29.98
N SER A 128 15.18 -4.12 31.09
CA SER A 128 16.20 -3.04 31.11
C SER A 128 17.63 -3.55 31.03
N LEU A 129 17.93 -4.67 31.71
CA LEU A 129 19.25 -5.30 31.61
C LEU A 129 19.52 -5.82 30.18
N LEU A 130 18.49 -6.36 29.52
CA LEU A 130 18.55 -6.80 28.12
C LEU A 130 18.67 -5.63 27.13
N SER A 131 18.05 -4.47 27.40
CA SER A 131 18.13 -3.27 26.56
C SER A 131 19.54 -2.62 26.57
N ASN A 132 20.24 -2.72 27.71
CA ASN A 132 21.59 -2.15 27.87
C ASN A 132 22.67 -2.96 27.16
N GLU A 133 22.51 -4.28 27.02
CA GLU A 133 23.40 -5.11 26.20
C GLU A 133 22.91 -5.15 24.74
N ARG A 134 23.68 -4.54 23.84
CA ARG A 134 23.35 -4.46 22.41
C ARG A 134 23.64 -5.78 21.71
N ASN A 135 22.62 -6.64 21.75
CA ASN A 135 22.61 -7.93 21.10
C ASN A 135 21.27 -8.12 20.36
N PRO A 136 21.28 -8.55 19.08
CA PRO A 136 20.06 -8.86 18.34
C PRO A 136 19.09 -9.79 19.10
N LYS A 137 19.63 -10.78 19.83
CA LYS A 137 18.83 -11.71 20.64
C LYS A 137 17.99 -10.99 21.70
N ASN A 138 18.53 -9.92 22.29
CA ASN A 138 17.83 -9.17 23.32
C ASN A 138 16.66 -8.39 22.72
N TRP A 139 16.83 -7.83 21.51
CA TRP A 139 15.75 -7.15 20.81
C TRP A 139 14.66 -8.12 20.35
N ASP A 140 15.03 -9.33 19.92
CA ASP A 140 14.03 -10.38 19.65
C ASP A 140 13.21 -10.71 20.90
N LEU A 141 13.87 -10.91 22.04
CA LEU A 141 13.19 -11.22 23.30
C LEU A 141 12.25 -10.10 23.73
N ILE A 142 12.65 -8.84 23.54
CA ILE A 142 11.78 -7.68 23.78
C ILE A 142 10.54 -7.80 22.89
N ILE A 143 10.72 -7.96 21.58
CA ILE A 143 9.60 -8.05 20.62
C ILE A 143 8.71 -9.25 20.95
N ASP A 144 9.28 -10.42 21.23
CA ASP A 144 8.55 -11.64 21.57
C ASP A 144 7.72 -11.49 22.84
N ASN A 145 8.30 -10.93 23.89
CA ASN A 145 7.60 -10.75 25.17
C ASN A 145 6.43 -9.78 25.02
N PHE A 146 6.66 -8.64 24.35
CA PHE A 146 5.59 -7.68 24.10
C PHE A 146 4.52 -8.28 23.19
N PHE A 147 4.90 -8.98 22.11
CA PHE A 147 3.95 -9.61 21.18
C PHE A 147 3.10 -10.68 21.86
N ARG A 148 3.69 -11.56 22.68
CA ARG A 148 2.95 -12.61 23.41
C ARG A 148 1.96 -12.02 24.42
N LYS A 149 2.42 -11.05 25.22
CA LYS A 149 1.55 -10.33 26.17
C LYS A 149 0.40 -9.67 25.42
N PHE A 150 0.72 -9.05 24.28
CA PHE A 150 -0.23 -8.33 23.46
C PHE A 150 -1.31 -9.25 22.87
N ILE A 151 -0.94 -10.35 22.18
CA ILE A 151 -1.92 -11.31 21.60
C ILE A 151 -2.83 -11.90 22.68
N SER A 152 -2.32 -12.05 23.91
CA SER A 152 -3.11 -12.53 25.05
C SER A 152 -4.11 -11.47 25.54
N SER A 153 -3.71 -10.20 25.59
CA SER A 153 -4.56 -9.08 26.04
C SER A 153 -5.61 -8.67 25.00
N TYR A 154 -5.29 -8.77 23.72
CA TYR A 154 -6.15 -8.41 22.60
C TYR A 154 -6.16 -9.52 21.56
N PRO A 155 -6.97 -10.59 21.75
CA PRO A 155 -7.05 -11.65 20.77
C PRO A 155 -7.52 -11.06 19.43
N PRO A 156 -6.77 -11.27 18.32
CA PRO A 156 -7.11 -10.73 17.02
C PRO A 156 -8.32 -11.49 16.49
N THR A 157 -9.51 -11.01 16.86
CA THR A 157 -10.81 -11.50 16.38
C THR A 157 -11.30 -10.72 15.17
N SER A 158 -10.76 -9.51 14.96
CA SER A 158 -10.95 -8.70 13.76
C SER A 158 -9.66 -8.00 13.38
N PHE A 159 -9.53 -7.64 12.10
CA PHE A 159 -8.36 -6.92 11.62
C PHE A 159 -8.19 -5.53 12.27
N TYR A 160 -9.28 -4.84 12.64
CA TYR A 160 -9.19 -3.54 13.34
C TYR A 160 -8.48 -3.64 14.68
N LEU A 161 -8.72 -4.73 15.43
CA LEU A 161 -8.03 -4.96 16.69
C LEU A 161 -6.57 -5.30 16.44
N LEU A 162 -6.25 -6.07 15.38
CA LEU A 162 -4.87 -6.35 14.98
C LEU A 162 -4.12 -5.11 14.49
N GLU A 163 -4.78 -4.20 13.80
CA GLU A 163 -4.19 -2.93 13.37
C GLU A 163 -3.88 -2.04 14.58
N PHE A 164 -4.87 -1.84 15.46
CA PHE A 164 -4.68 -1.11 16.72
C PHE A 164 -3.57 -1.73 17.56
N ALA A 165 -3.55 -3.06 17.60
CA ALA A 165 -2.57 -3.85 18.30
C ALA A 165 -1.14 -3.59 17.88
N ILE A 166 -0.89 -3.64 16.57
CA ILE A 166 0.44 -3.44 16.02
C ILE A 166 0.92 -2.02 16.31
N HIS A 167 0.05 -1.03 16.15
CA HIS A 167 0.41 0.36 16.49
C HIS A 167 0.71 0.56 17.98
N ASP A 168 -0.05 -0.07 18.87
CA ASP A 168 0.23 -0.01 20.31
C ASP A 168 1.54 -0.74 20.66
N LEU A 169 1.77 -1.91 20.06
CA LEU A 169 3.02 -2.66 20.20
C LEU A 169 4.22 -1.84 19.75
N GLU A 170 4.16 -1.20 18.58
CA GLU A 170 5.20 -0.30 18.09
C GLU A 170 5.46 0.85 19.06
N ALA A 171 4.40 1.47 19.60
CA ALA A 171 4.52 2.55 20.57
C ALA A 171 5.18 2.09 21.88
N GLN A 172 4.83 0.89 22.37
CA GLN A 172 5.41 0.33 23.59
C GLN A 172 6.88 -0.08 23.39
N VAL A 173 7.20 -0.78 22.30
CA VAL A 173 8.58 -1.20 22.00
C VAL A 173 9.46 0.01 21.74
N ARG A 174 8.93 1.08 21.14
CA ARG A 174 9.66 2.36 20.95
C ARG A 174 10.09 2.99 22.27
N LYS A 175 9.45 2.71 23.40
CA LYS A 175 9.92 3.16 24.71
C LYS A 175 11.25 2.50 25.13
N SER A 176 11.54 1.32 24.60
CA SER A 176 12.82 0.60 24.83
C SER A 176 13.92 0.99 23.83
N ARG A 177 13.66 2.01 23.00
CA ARG A 177 14.59 2.49 21.98
C ARG A 177 15.89 3.01 22.63
N PRO A 178 17.05 2.65 22.06
CA PRO A 178 18.35 3.21 22.43
C PRO A 178 18.39 4.74 22.58
N PHE A 179 19.11 5.21 23.61
CA PHE A 179 19.34 6.65 23.82
C PHE A 179 20.26 7.23 22.73
N GLU A 180 21.26 6.48 22.28
CA GLU A 180 22.23 6.92 21.29
C GLU A 180 21.59 7.07 19.90
N ARG A 181 21.74 8.25 19.30
CA ARG A 181 21.14 8.61 18.01
C ARG A 181 21.57 7.74 16.82
N GLU A 182 22.71 7.07 16.94
CA GLU A 182 23.27 6.20 15.91
C GLU A 182 22.55 4.84 15.88
N TRP A 183 22.11 4.35 17.04
CA TRP A 183 21.40 3.07 17.18
C TRP A 183 19.91 3.15 16.89
N GLN A 184 19.36 4.36 17.01
CA GLN A 184 17.94 4.65 16.86
C GLN A 184 17.33 4.17 15.52
N PRO A 185 17.90 4.47 14.34
CA PRO A 185 17.34 3.97 13.07
C PRO A 185 17.50 2.46 12.88
N ILE A 186 18.60 1.87 13.40
CA ILE A 186 18.81 0.42 13.36
C ILE A 186 17.71 -0.27 14.17
N PHE A 187 17.43 0.25 15.37
CA PHE A 187 16.36 -0.25 16.22
C PHE A 187 14.99 -0.16 15.55
N ASP A 188 14.67 0.98 14.94
CA ASP A 188 13.37 1.19 14.30
C ASP A 188 13.14 0.19 13.14
N VAL A 189 14.13 0.01 12.25
CA VAL A 189 14.05 -0.97 11.16
C VAL A 189 13.96 -2.40 11.71
N TYR A 190 14.80 -2.75 12.69
CA TYR A 190 14.83 -4.09 13.28
C TYR A 190 13.48 -4.45 13.92
N VAL A 191 12.90 -3.53 14.69
CA VAL A 191 11.61 -3.74 15.35
C VAL A 191 10.50 -3.88 14.33
N LYS A 192 10.44 -3.02 13.31
CA LYS A 192 9.43 -3.12 12.24
C LYS A 192 9.47 -4.48 11.55
N LEU A 193 10.66 -4.92 11.11
CA LEU A 193 10.83 -6.25 10.50
C LEU A 193 10.42 -7.38 11.45
N GLY A 194 10.81 -7.29 12.72
CA GLY A 194 10.50 -8.32 13.72
C GLY A 194 9.01 -8.41 14.06
N ILE A 195 8.31 -7.28 14.14
CA ILE A 195 6.85 -7.23 14.35
C ILE A 195 6.13 -7.78 13.12
N LEU A 196 6.53 -7.34 11.92
CA LEU A 196 5.93 -7.77 10.67
C LEU A 196 5.98 -9.30 10.51
N GLN A 197 7.16 -9.90 10.76
CA GLN A 197 7.33 -11.35 10.71
C GLN A 197 6.37 -12.08 11.65
N ARG A 198 6.23 -11.62 12.91
CA ARG A 198 5.36 -12.27 13.90
C ARG A 198 3.88 -12.09 13.61
N ALA A 199 3.50 -10.96 13.04
CA ALA A 199 2.13 -10.66 12.67
C ALA A 199 1.71 -11.31 11.33
N TRP A 200 2.66 -11.86 10.56
CA TRP A 200 2.44 -12.28 9.18
C TRP A 200 1.31 -13.29 9.00
N PHE A 201 1.30 -14.33 9.84
CA PHE A 201 0.25 -15.34 9.87
C PHE A 201 -1.16 -14.72 9.92
N TYR A 202 -1.37 -13.70 10.75
CA TYR A 202 -2.67 -13.05 10.88
C TYR A 202 -3.03 -12.23 9.64
N PHE A 203 -2.06 -11.63 8.96
CA PHE A 203 -2.33 -10.91 7.70
C PHE A 203 -2.84 -11.85 6.62
N ASN A 204 -2.25 -13.04 6.50
CA ASN A 204 -2.70 -14.06 5.55
C ASN A 204 -4.14 -14.51 5.84
N GLU A 205 -4.43 -14.86 7.09
CA GLU A 205 -5.78 -15.27 7.49
C GLU A 205 -6.83 -14.20 7.15
N TYR A 206 -6.55 -12.92 7.45
CA TYR A 206 -7.50 -11.84 7.17
C TYR A 206 -7.53 -11.43 5.70
N ALA A 207 -6.48 -11.67 4.92
CA ALA A 207 -6.44 -11.37 3.48
C ALA A 207 -7.45 -12.22 2.69
N GLU A 208 -7.81 -13.39 3.20
CA GLU A 208 -8.83 -14.28 2.60
C GLU A 208 -10.27 -13.97 3.07
N THR A 209 -10.43 -12.97 3.94
CA THR A 209 -11.75 -12.56 4.45
C THR A 209 -12.30 -11.32 3.74
N ASN A 210 -13.50 -10.88 4.15
CA ASN A 210 -14.08 -9.61 3.71
C ASN A 210 -13.26 -8.36 4.14
N MET A 211 -12.24 -8.52 4.99
CA MET A 211 -11.32 -7.45 5.41
C MET A 211 -10.10 -7.29 4.50
N ARG A 212 -9.98 -8.09 3.42
CA ARG A 212 -8.85 -8.08 2.46
C ARG A 212 -8.36 -6.70 2.05
N ASN A 213 -9.27 -5.80 1.65
CA ASN A 213 -8.89 -4.45 1.21
C ASN A 213 -8.22 -3.63 2.33
N ARG A 214 -8.65 -3.82 3.58
CA ARG A 214 -8.08 -3.13 4.74
C ARG A 214 -6.69 -3.69 5.06
N VAL A 215 -6.51 -5.01 4.96
CA VAL A 215 -5.20 -5.67 5.09
C VAL A 215 -4.23 -5.08 4.07
N TYR A 216 -4.62 -5.01 2.79
CA TYR A 216 -3.76 -4.44 1.74
C TYR A 216 -3.45 -2.96 1.97
N GLN A 217 -4.43 -2.17 2.39
CA GLN A 217 -4.18 -0.76 2.71
C GLN A 217 -3.17 -0.61 3.86
N PHE A 218 -3.34 -1.40 4.93
CA PHE A 218 -2.41 -1.39 6.06
C PHE A 218 -1.01 -1.81 5.64
N LEU A 219 -0.87 -2.93 4.91
CA LEU A 219 0.42 -3.41 4.45
C LEU A 219 1.10 -2.42 3.51
N THR A 220 0.37 -1.77 2.61
CA THR A 220 0.90 -0.73 1.73
C THR A 220 1.52 0.41 2.55
N ASN A 221 0.77 0.96 3.51
CA ASN A 221 1.27 2.02 4.40
C ASN A 221 2.46 1.53 5.23
N TYR A 222 2.41 0.30 5.75
CA TYR A 222 3.48 -0.30 6.54
C TYR A 222 4.77 -0.43 5.72
N THR A 223 4.66 -0.85 4.46
CA THR A 223 5.80 -0.96 3.54
C THR A 223 6.37 0.39 3.17
N GLU A 224 5.55 1.42 2.94
CA GLU A 224 6.00 2.79 2.68
C GLU A 224 6.77 3.36 3.89
N ASP A 225 6.24 3.17 5.09
CA ASP A 225 6.90 3.58 6.34
C ASP A 225 8.22 2.83 6.58
N LEU A 226 8.29 1.56 6.17
CA LEU A 226 9.52 0.76 6.25
C LEU A 226 10.55 1.24 5.23
N ASP A 227 10.15 1.54 3.99
CA ASP A 227 11.03 2.08 2.95
C ASP A 227 11.65 3.42 3.36
N GLU A 228 10.87 4.29 4.01
CA GLU A 228 11.39 5.52 4.60
C GLU A 228 12.44 5.22 5.69
N SER A 229 12.15 4.25 6.56
CA SER A 229 13.05 3.87 7.66
C SER A 229 14.37 3.26 7.14
N LEU A 230 14.28 2.43 6.08
CA LEU A 230 15.44 1.88 5.38
C LEU A 230 16.27 2.99 4.72
N SER A 231 15.61 3.94 4.07
CA SER A 231 16.27 5.09 3.43
C SER A 231 17.00 5.96 4.46
N GLN A 232 16.37 6.23 5.61
CA GLN A 232 16.98 6.98 6.71
C GLN A 232 18.18 6.25 7.32
N LEU A 233 18.14 4.91 7.39
CA LEU A 233 19.25 4.11 7.88
C LEU A 233 20.41 4.08 6.86
N ALA A 234 20.11 3.89 5.57
CA ALA A 234 21.07 3.86 4.48
C ALA A 234 21.86 5.18 4.33
N ALA A 235 21.23 6.32 4.66
CA ALA A 235 21.87 7.63 4.62
C ALA A 235 22.94 7.83 5.71
N LYS A 236 22.99 6.99 6.75
CA LYS A 236 23.94 7.11 7.86
C LYS A 236 25.14 6.18 7.68
N PRO A 237 26.34 6.55 8.17
CA PRO A 237 27.49 5.68 8.12
C PRO A 237 27.26 4.42 8.98
N ARG A 238 27.61 3.26 8.43
CA ARG A 238 27.49 1.96 9.12
C ARG A 238 28.52 1.84 10.23
N MET A 239 28.07 1.46 11.42
CA MET A 239 28.93 1.16 12.57
C MET A 239 29.30 -0.32 12.59
N PHE A 240 30.57 -0.65 12.86
CA PHE A 240 31.02 -2.04 13.01
C PHE A 240 30.28 -2.78 14.14
N ALA A 241 29.98 -2.10 15.25
CA ALA A 241 29.22 -2.68 16.37
C ALA A 241 27.80 -3.14 15.96
N ALA A 242 27.26 -2.59 14.86
CA ALA A 242 25.94 -2.93 14.36
C ALA A 242 25.93 -4.14 13.43
N ASP A 243 27.08 -4.65 12.98
CA ASP A 243 27.16 -5.78 12.03
C ASP A 243 26.32 -7.02 12.44
N PRO A 244 26.31 -7.45 13.71
CA PRO A 244 25.46 -8.55 14.14
C PRO A 244 23.95 -8.31 13.93
N PHE A 245 23.51 -7.05 13.95
CA PHE A 245 22.12 -6.68 13.69
C PHE A 245 21.79 -6.77 12.21
N TYR A 246 22.69 -6.33 11.32
CA TYR A 246 22.51 -6.49 9.87
C TYR A 246 22.46 -7.97 9.49
N ASP A 247 23.37 -8.80 10.03
CA ASP A 247 23.37 -10.25 9.78
C ASP A 247 22.09 -10.93 10.26
N ARG A 248 21.50 -10.42 11.35
CA ARG A 248 20.21 -10.93 11.84
C ARG A 248 19.05 -10.44 10.97
N MET A 249 19.01 -9.17 10.58
CA MET A 249 17.97 -8.65 9.68
C MET A 249 17.99 -9.34 8.32
N MET A 250 19.19 -9.60 7.76
CA MET A 250 19.34 -10.39 6.53
C MET A 250 18.72 -11.79 6.67
N ARG A 251 18.96 -12.47 7.79
CA ARG A 251 18.33 -13.78 8.06
C ARG A 251 16.82 -13.69 8.19
N ILE A 252 16.31 -12.69 8.92
CA ILE A 252 14.87 -12.43 9.06
C ILE A 252 14.23 -12.22 7.70
N ILE A 253 14.85 -11.42 6.83
CA ILE A 253 14.30 -11.09 5.51
C ILE A 253 14.35 -12.27 4.55
N ARG A 254 15.43 -13.06 4.60
CA ARG A 254 15.50 -14.34 3.86
C ARG A 254 14.40 -15.29 4.33
N SER A 255 14.27 -15.55 5.63
CA SER A 255 13.20 -16.42 6.13
C SER A 255 11.82 -15.85 5.79
N PHE A 256 11.64 -14.54 5.91
CA PHE A 256 10.38 -13.87 5.60
C PHE A 256 9.99 -14.00 4.13
N TYR A 257 10.95 -13.99 3.21
CA TYR A 257 10.64 -14.17 1.79
C TYR A 257 10.40 -15.63 1.42
N TYR A 258 11.16 -16.58 1.97
CA TYR A 258 11.14 -17.98 1.53
C TYR A 258 10.33 -18.96 2.39
N GLU A 259 10.15 -18.68 3.67
CA GLU A 259 9.52 -19.61 4.62
C GLU A 259 8.06 -19.22 4.93
N GLU A 260 7.74 -17.93 4.86
CA GLU A 260 6.39 -17.43 5.11
C GLU A 260 5.50 -17.59 3.86
N GLU A 261 4.23 -17.92 4.05
CA GLU A 261 3.30 -18.15 2.94
C GLU A 261 2.53 -16.87 2.54
N GLY A 262 1.94 -16.87 1.34
CA GLY A 262 0.97 -15.86 0.91
C GLY A 262 1.54 -14.45 0.67
N LEU A 263 0.72 -13.54 0.15
CA LEU A 263 1.05 -12.10 0.03
C LEU A 263 2.42 -11.80 -0.62
N ILE A 264 2.84 -12.62 -1.60
CA ILE A 264 4.19 -12.66 -2.19
C ILE A 264 4.72 -11.30 -2.67
N TYR A 265 3.83 -10.43 -3.17
CA TYR A 265 4.19 -9.08 -3.60
C TYR A 265 4.89 -8.28 -2.50
N TYR A 266 4.34 -8.27 -1.29
CA TYR A 266 4.90 -7.52 -0.16
C TYR A 266 6.18 -8.17 0.36
N ARG A 267 6.23 -9.51 0.43
CA ARG A 267 7.47 -10.24 0.79
C ARG A 267 8.60 -9.88 -0.17
N LYS A 268 8.35 -9.94 -1.48
CA LYS A 268 9.30 -9.59 -2.55
C LYS A 268 9.77 -8.15 -2.42
N HIS A 269 8.84 -7.20 -2.27
CA HIS A 269 9.15 -5.77 -2.13
C HIS A 269 10.09 -5.51 -0.95
N ILE A 270 9.74 -5.99 0.23
CA ILE A 270 10.53 -5.77 1.46
C ILE A 270 11.92 -6.39 1.33
N TYR A 271 12.00 -7.59 0.76
CA TYR A 271 13.27 -8.26 0.50
C TYR A 271 14.15 -7.39 -0.41
N LEU A 272 13.66 -6.99 -1.58
CA LEU A 272 14.44 -6.19 -2.53
C LEU A 272 14.78 -4.80 -1.99
N ALA A 273 13.86 -4.13 -1.30
CA ALA A 273 14.08 -2.81 -0.70
C ALA A 273 15.22 -2.83 0.34
N PHE A 274 15.26 -3.87 1.18
CA PHE A 274 16.35 -4.04 2.15
C PHE A 274 17.70 -4.29 1.46
N TRP A 275 17.75 -5.18 0.46
CA TRP A 275 18.98 -5.48 -0.28
C TRP A 275 19.48 -4.26 -1.08
N ASP A 276 18.58 -3.42 -1.59
CA ASP A 276 18.94 -2.18 -2.28
C ASP A 276 19.53 -1.15 -1.30
N ALA A 277 18.88 -0.96 -0.14
CA ALA A 277 19.20 0.09 0.81
C ALA A 277 20.43 -0.23 1.68
N LEU A 278 20.53 -1.45 2.21
CA LEU A 278 21.47 -1.76 3.31
C LEU A 278 22.61 -2.71 2.92
N VAL A 279 22.45 -3.49 1.85
CA VAL A 279 23.46 -4.46 1.40
C VAL A 279 23.98 -4.04 0.03
N THR A 280 24.91 -3.08 0.01
CA THR A 280 25.47 -2.54 -1.24
C THR A 280 26.79 -3.19 -1.63
N ASP A 281 27.39 -4.02 -0.74
CA ASP A 281 28.67 -4.63 -1.00
C ASP A 281 28.55 -5.80 -2.00
N LYS A 282 29.46 -5.79 -2.99
CA LYS A 282 29.45 -6.76 -4.09
C LYS A 282 29.65 -8.19 -3.60
N ALA A 283 30.45 -8.39 -2.54
CA ALA A 283 30.81 -9.71 -2.05
C ALA A 283 29.58 -10.44 -1.46
N THR A 284 28.81 -9.77 -0.62
CA THR A 284 27.60 -10.34 0.00
C THR A 284 26.50 -10.55 -1.03
N ARG A 285 26.29 -9.61 -1.96
CA ARG A 285 25.35 -9.81 -3.08
C ARG A 285 25.73 -11.01 -3.96
N MET A 286 27.02 -11.22 -4.22
CA MET A 286 27.49 -12.38 -4.99
C MET A 286 27.30 -13.69 -4.23
N GLN A 287 27.44 -13.70 -2.91
CA GLN A 287 27.08 -14.86 -2.09
C GLN A 287 25.58 -15.14 -2.16
N GLU A 288 24.74 -14.09 -2.18
CA GLU A 288 23.30 -14.26 -2.36
C GLU A 288 22.96 -14.84 -3.72
N VAL A 289 23.55 -14.35 -4.81
CA VAL A 289 23.36 -14.94 -6.14
C VAL A 289 23.64 -16.45 -6.14
N LYS A 290 24.74 -16.89 -5.53
CA LYS A 290 25.06 -18.32 -5.44
C LYS A 290 24.00 -19.10 -4.66
N TYR A 291 23.59 -18.56 -3.52
CA TYR A 291 22.51 -19.15 -2.71
C TYR A 291 21.21 -19.27 -3.51
N LEU A 292 20.83 -18.23 -4.26
CA LEU A 292 19.63 -18.20 -5.10
C LEU A 292 19.68 -19.16 -6.29
N GLN A 293 20.87 -19.35 -6.89
CA GLN A 293 21.06 -20.31 -7.98
C GLN A 293 20.94 -21.77 -7.52
N GLU A 294 21.33 -22.05 -6.28
CA GLU A 294 21.21 -23.38 -5.66
C GLU A 294 19.80 -23.66 -5.14
N LEU A 295 18.97 -22.62 -4.99
CA LEU A 295 17.64 -22.69 -4.42
C LEU A 295 16.63 -23.27 -5.42
N THR A 296 16.06 -24.43 -5.11
CA THR A 296 15.01 -25.07 -5.92
C THR A 296 13.65 -25.04 -5.22
N ILE A 297 13.29 -23.91 -4.60
CA ILE A 297 12.04 -23.81 -3.84
C ILE A 297 10.90 -23.33 -4.75
N GLU A 298 9.82 -24.11 -4.75
CA GLU A 298 8.55 -23.83 -5.41
C GLU A 298 7.46 -23.57 -4.35
N GLU A 299 6.73 -22.45 -4.45
CA GLU A 299 5.50 -22.17 -3.68
C GLU A 299 4.35 -22.00 -4.68
N ASP A 300 3.26 -22.78 -4.54
CA ASP A 300 2.11 -22.76 -5.47
C ASP A 300 2.47 -22.90 -6.98
N GLY A 301 3.58 -23.60 -7.28
CA GLY A 301 4.09 -23.76 -8.65
C GLY A 301 4.82 -22.53 -9.21
N LEU A 302 5.08 -21.51 -8.38
CA LEU A 302 5.94 -20.37 -8.70
C LEU A 302 7.34 -20.59 -8.12
N MET A 303 8.35 -20.41 -8.96
CA MET A 303 9.74 -20.39 -8.51
C MET A 303 10.00 -19.16 -7.66
N LEU A 304 10.45 -19.32 -6.43
CA LEU A 304 10.83 -18.20 -5.53
C LEU A 304 12.15 -17.50 -5.97
N ASN A 305 12.74 -17.92 -7.09
CA ASN A 305 13.90 -17.27 -7.71
C ASN A 305 13.56 -15.96 -8.46
N MET A 306 12.34 -15.43 -8.31
CA MET A 306 11.87 -14.19 -8.94
C MET A 306 12.75 -12.96 -8.66
N VAL A 307 13.49 -12.95 -7.56
CA VAL A 307 14.43 -11.88 -7.18
C VAL A 307 15.81 -12.01 -7.83
N LEU A 308 16.16 -13.17 -8.40
CA LEU A 308 17.48 -13.42 -8.96
C LEU A 308 17.82 -12.49 -10.15
N PRO A 309 16.92 -12.24 -11.13
CA PRO A 309 17.19 -11.29 -12.21
C PRO A 309 17.54 -9.89 -11.72
N TYR A 310 16.94 -9.46 -10.61
CA TYR A 310 17.27 -8.17 -9.99
C TYR A 310 18.73 -8.12 -9.51
N PHE A 311 19.26 -9.21 -8.93
CA PHE A 311 20.66 -9.27 -8.53
C PHE A 311 21.60 -9.29 -9.73
N TYR A 312 21.25 -10.01 -10.81
CA TYR A 312 22.05 -9.98 -12.03
C TYR A 312 22.15 -8.55 -12.59
N LEU A 313 21.03 -7.82 -12.62
CA LEU A 313 21.02 -6.41 -13.04
C LEU A 313 21.92 -5.54 -12.12
N THR A 314 21.74 -5.62 -10.81
CA THR A 314 22.47 -4.76 -9.86
C THR A 314 23.96 -5.08 -9.76
N LEU A 315 24.36 -6.31 -10.06
CA LEU A 315 25.76 -6.75 -10.13
C LEU A 315 26.39 -6.59 -11.52
N SER A 316 25.62 -6.11 -12.50
CA SER A 316 26.02 -6.00 -13.91
C SER A 316 26.43 -7.35 -14.54
N MET A 317 25.77 -8.43 -14.14
CA MET A 317 25.88 -9.77 -14.72
C MET A 317 24.92 -9.88 -15.91
N ILE A 318 25.26 -9.20 -17.01
CA ILE A 318 24.35 -8.99 -18.14
C ILE A 318 24.10 -10.30 -18.90
N ASP A 319 25.14 -11.12 -19.11
CA ASP A 319 25.02 -12.38 -19.86
C ASP A 319 24.07 -13.34 -19.13
N GLU A 320 24.23 -13.49 -17.81
CA GLU A 320 23.37 -14.32 -16.98
C GLU A 320 21.94 -13.78 -16.89
N LEU A 321 21.78 -12.45 -16.89
CA LEU A 321 20.47 -11.80 -16.91
C LEU A 321 19.72 -12.11 -18.20
N LEU A 322 20.38 -12.02 -19.35
CA LEU A 322 19.78 -12.29 -20.65
C LEU A 322 19.46 -13.78 -20.82
N GLU A 323 20.33 -14.67 -20.37
CA GLU A 323 20.08 -16.12 -20.36
C GLU A 323 18.86 -16.46 -19.47
N ALA A 324 18.75 -15.83 -18.30
CA ALA A 324 17.57 -15.99 -17.44
C ALA A 324 16.30 -15.44 -18.10
N ALA A 325 16.39 -14.33 -18.86
CA ALA A 325 15.25 -13.76 -19.58
C ALA A 325 14.77 -14.66 -20.72
N GLU A 326 15.69 -15.39 -21.38
CA GLU A 326 15.33 -16.38 -22.41
C GLU A 326 14.54 -17.57 -21.85
N ASN A 327 14.84 -17.95 -20.61
CA ASN A 327 14.18 -19.05 -19.92
C ASN A 327 13.06 -18.58 -18.96
N MET A 328 12.57 -17.34 -19.13
CA MET A 328 11.53 -16.75 -18.30
C MET A 328 10.25 -17.60 -18.31
N ASP A 329 9.73 -17.90 -17.12
CA ASP A 329 8.40 -18.50 -17.00
C ASP A 329 7.30 -17.48 -17.37
N ARG A 330 6.23 -17.95 -18.01
CA ARG A 330 5.18 -17.05 -18.52
C ARG A 330 4.41 -16.33 -17.42
N ASN A 331 4.40 -16.85 -16.19
CA ASN A 331 3.75 -16.22 -15.04
C ASN A 331 4.64 -15.19 -14.33
N GLN A 332 5.90 -15.02 -14.76
CA GLN A 332 6.86 -14.09 -14.15
C GLN A 332 6.95 -12.75 -14.89
N LEU A 333 6.04 -12.45 -15.83
CA LEU A 333 6.15 -11.26 -16.67
C LEU A 333 6.23 -9.97 -15.82
N LEU A 334 5.47 -9.89 -14.72
CA LEU A 334 5.44 -8.69 -13.89
C LEU A 334 6.80 -8.39 -13.26
N GLU A 335 7.48 -9.43 -12.79
CA GLU A 335 8.83 -9.37 -12.20
C GLU A 335 9.83 -8.87 -13.25
N TRP A 336 9.77 -9.39 -14.46
CA TRP A 336 10.66 -8.98 -15.54
C TRP A 336 10.37 -7.56 -16.05
N VAL A 337 9.12 -7.08 -15.95
CA VAL A 337 8.78 -5.68 -16.18
C VAL A 337 9.44 -4.78 -15.13
N GLU A 338 9.41 -5.15 -13.85
CA GLU A 338 10.08 -4.39 -12.77
C GLU A 338 11.59 -4.30 -12.98
N VAL A 339 12.23 -5.41 -13.40
CA VAL A 339 13.66 -5.46 -13.74
C VAL A 339 13.97 -4.54 -14.92
N SER A 340 13.13 -4.57 -15.96
CA SER A 340 13.30 -3.72 -17.16
C SER A 340 13.11 -2.23 -16.84
N GLU A 341 12.13 -1.89 -15.99
CA GLU A 341 11.94 -0.52 -15.50
C GLU A 341 13.15 -0.04 -14.68
N LYS A 342 13.71 -0.89 -13.82
CA LYS A 342 14.94 -0.56 -13.07
C LYS A 342 16.15 -0.37 -14.00
N ALA A 343 16.28 -1.20 -15.03
CA ALA A 343 17.33 -1.05 -16.05
C ALA A 343 17.19 0.27 -16.84
N LEU A 344 15.94 0.69 -17.12
CA LEU A 344 15.64 1.96 -17.76
C LEU A 344 16.07 3.15 -16.89
N HIS A 345 15.81 3.09 -15.58
CA HIS A 345 16.29 4.12 -14.64
C HIS A 345 17.82 4.20 -14.57
N ALA A 346 18.53 3.08 -14.75
CA ALA A 346 19.98 3.04 -14.84
C ALA A 346 20.54 3.53 -16.20
N SER A 347 19.68 3.99 -17.13
CA SER A 347 20.04 4.53 -18.46
C SER A 347 20.78 3.56 -19.40
N ASN A 348 20.61 2.24 -19.22
CA ASN A 348 21.20 1.24 -20.11
C ASN A 348 20.23 0.86 -21.25
N LYS A 349 20.19 1.68 -22.31
CA LYS A 349 19.22 1.54 -23.41
C LYS A 349 19.34 0.22 -24.16
N ASP A 350 20.56 -0.25 -24.43
CA ASP A 350 20.79 -1.48 -25.19
C ASP A 350 20.26 -2.70 -24.41
N LEU A 351 20.53 -2.75 -23.10
CA LEU A 351 20.02 -3.80 -22.24
C LEU A 351 18.48 -3.77 -22.17
N VAL A 352 17.89 -2.59 -22.02
CA VAL A 352 16.42 -2.45 -22.02
C VAL A 352 15.83 -2.91 -23.34
N ASN A 353 16.47 -2.60 -24.47
CA ASN A 353 16.03 -3.07 -25.79
C ASN A 353 16.03 -4.61 -25.86
N GLU A 354 17.11 -5.24 -25.43
CA GLU A 354 17.22 -6.71 -25.45
C GLU A 354 16.23 -7.39 -24.51
N LEU A 355 16.15 -6.94 -23.25
CA LEU A 355 15.18 -7.44 -22.28
C LEU A 355 13.75 -7.28 -22.79
N SER A 356 13.37 -6.07 -23.22
CA SER A 356 12.00 -5.80 -23.68
C SER A 356 11.59 -6.71 -24.85
N ARG A 357 12.52 -7.05 -25.75
CA ARG A 357 12.26 -8.02 -26.83
C ARG A 357 12.03 -9.45 -26.30
N LYS A 358 12.70 -9.87 -25.22
CA LYS A 358 12.44 -11.15 -24.54
C LYS A 358 11.09 -11.17 -23.82
N LEU A 359 10.59 -10.02 -23.36
CA LEU A 359 9.27 -9.93 -22.74
C LEU A 359 8.12 -10.11 -23.75
N LEU A 360 8.28 -9.62 -25.00
CA LEU A 360 7.21 -9.57 -26.01
C LEU A 360 6.39 -10.87 -26.16
N PRO A 361 6.99 -12.07 -26.29
CA PRO A 361 6.24 -13.32 -26.49
C PRO A 361 5.31 -13.68 -25.32
N HIS A 362 5.59 -13.17 -24.12
CA HIS A 362 4.89 -13.55 -22.89
C HIS A 362 3.71 -12.62 -22.57
N ILE A 363 3.71 -11.40 -23.13
CA ILE A 363 2.71 -10.36 -22.86
C ILE A 363 1.29 -10.85 -23.16
N SER A 364 1.08 -11.44 -24.35
CA SER A 364 -0.27 -11.86 -24.75
C SER A 364 -0.85 -12.93 -23.83
N TYR A 365 -0.03 -13.92 -23.43
CA TYR A 365 -0.46 -14.97 -22.51
C TYR A 365 -0.76 -14.38 -21.13
N TYR A 366 0.17 -13.60 -20.58
CA TYR A 366 0.03 -13.04 -19.23
C TYR A 366 -1.19 -12.13 -19.10
N LEU A 367 -1.42 -11.26 -20.09
CA LEU A 367 -2.58 -10.36 -20.11
C LEU A 367 -3.92 -11.07 -20.26
N THR A 368 -3.93 -12.30 -20.79
CA THR A 368 -5.16 -13.05 -21.08
C THR A 368 -5.48 -14.08 -20.00
N GLU A 369 -4.47 -14.85 -19.57
CA GLU A 369 -4.65 -16.02 -18.71
C GLU A 369 -4.27 -15.78 -17.25
N VAL A 370 -3.30 -14.88 -16.98
CA VAL A 370 -2.73 -14.72 -15.63
C VAL A 370 -3.35 -13.55 -14.87
N ILE A 371 -3.30 -12.34 -15.46
CA ILE A 371 -3.72 -11.13 -14.77
C ILE A 371 -5.22 -10.87 -14.87
N GLN A 372 -5.83 -10.55 -13.75
CA GLN A 372 -7.25 -10.21 -13.66
C GLN A 372 -7.48 -8.69 -13.72
N HIS A 373 -8.71 -8.28 -14.05
CA HIS A 373 -9.15 -6.89 -13.92
C HIS A 373 -9.28 -6.51 -12.42
N PRO A 374 -8.92 -5.29 -11.97
CA PRO A 374 -8.48 -4.11 -12.75
C PRO A 374 -6.97 -3.98 -12.98
N ALA A 375 -6.15 -4.85 -12.36
CA ALA A 375 -4.68 -4.77 -12.41
C ALA A 375 -4.13 -4.80 -13.85
N LYS A 376 -4.83 -5.50 -14.76
CA LYS A 376 -4.55 -5.52 -16.21
C LYS A 376 -4.34 -4.12 -16.81
N VAL A 377 -5.16 -3.14 -16.43
CA VAL A 377 -5.10 -1.77 -17.00
C VAL A 377 -3.81 -1.06 -16.56
N MET A 378 -3.41 -1.24 -15.30
CA MET A 378 -2.18 -0.66 -14.76
C MET A 378 -0.96 -1.28 -15.42
N LEU A 379 -0.93 -2.61 -15.60
CA LEU A 379 0.15 -3.28 -16.30
C LEU A 379 0.29 -2.82 -17.75
N ILE A 380 -0.82 -2.71 -18.50
CA ILE A 380 -0.77 -2.21 -19.88
C ILE A 380 -0.18 -0.80 -19.94
N ARG A 381 -0.52 0.08 -18.99
CA ARG A 381 0.09 1.42 -18.88
C ARG A 381 1.59 1.35 -18.64
N ARG A 382 2.05 0.49 -17.74
CA ARG A 382 3.49 0.27 -17.46
C ARG A 382 4.22 -0.23 -18.71
N LEU A 383 3.67 -1.23 -19.38
CA LEU A 383 4.21 -1.76 -20.64
C LEU A 383 4.28 -0.67 -21.72
N GLN A 384 3.25 0.15 -21.89
CA GLN A 384 3.28 1.27 -22.84
C GLN A 384 4.40 2.26 -22.53
N ILE A 385 4.60 2.62 -21.25
CA ILE A 385 5.70 3.51 -20.85
C ILE A 385 7.07 2.88 -21.16
N LEU A 386 7.25 1.60 -20.82
CA LEU A 386 8.48 0.86 -21.06
C LEU A 386 8.79 0.78 -22.56
N PHE A 387 7.86 0.29 -23.37
CA PHE A 387 8.07 0.06 -24.80
C PHE A 387 8.15 1.35 -25.62
N ASN A 388 7.63 2.48 -25.12
CA ASN A 388 7.87 3.79 -25.74
C ASN A 388 9.33 4.24 -25.67
N GLN A 389 10.16 3.61 -24.83
CA GLN A 389 11.60 3.87 -24.74
C GLN A 389 12.45 2.87 -25.53
N VAL A 390 11.82 1.90 -26.20
CA VAL A 390 12.46 0.78 -26.87
C VAL A 390 12.35 0.92 -28.38
N ASP A 391 13.45 0.67 -29.08
CA ASP A 391 13.48 0.67 -30.54
C ASP A 391 12.97 -0.68 -31.07
N LEU A 392 11.64 -0.78 -31.16
CA LEU A 392 10.94 -1.91 -31.77
C LEU A 392 10.74 -1.70 -33.27
N THR A 393 10.88 -2.80 -34.03
CA THR A 393 10.44 -2.84 -35.42
C THR A 393 8.92 -2.68 -35.50
N THR A 394 8.41 -2.27 -36.66
CA THR A 394 6.96 -2.11 -36.80
C THR A 394 6.21 -3.42 -36.55
N GLU A 395 6.73 -4.56 -37.02
CA GLU A 395 6.09 -5.87 -36.79
C GLU A 395 6.00 -6.22 -35.29
N GLU A 396 6.99 -5.85 -34.50
CA GLU A 396 7.00 -6.03 -33.05
C GLU A 396 5.98 -5.11 -32.36
N LEU A 397 5.90 -3.83 -32.77
CA LEU A 397 4.91 -2.88 -32.26
C LEU A 397 3.48 -3.34 -32.56
N GLU A 398 3.23 -3.87 -33.75
CA GLU A 398 1.92 -4.42 -34.11
C GLU A 398 1.54 -5.59 -33.19
N LYS A 399 2.43 -6.56 -33.01
CA LYS A 399 2.22 -7.69 -32.10
C LYS A 399 1.96 -7.22 -30.67
N LEU A 400 2.73 -6.25 -30.19
CA LEU A 400 2.58 -5.67 -28.86
C LEU A 400 1.20 -5.02 -28.69
N TYR A 401 0.80 -4.10 -29.57
CA TYR A 401 -0.47 -3.39 -29.39
C TYR A 401 -1.68 -4.30 -29.58
N LEU A 402 -1.60 -5.31 -30.45
CA LEU A 402 -2.63 -6.33 -30.57
C LEU A 402 -2.77 -7.15 -29.28
N SER A 403 -1.67 -7.44 -28.59
CA SER A 403 -1.70 -8.17 -27.30
C SER A 403 -2.43 -7.41 -26.18
N PHE A 404 -2.53 -6.08 -26.27
CA PHE A 404 -3.27 -5.25 -25.31
C PHE A 404 -4.80 -5.29 -25.52
N GLY A 405 -5.26 -5.88 -26.62
CA GLY A 405 -6.69 -5.94 -26.97
C GLY A 405 -7.30 -4.55 -27.09
N LEU A 406 -8.45 -4.31 -26.43
CA LEU A 406 -9.18 -3.04 -26.52
C LEU A 406 -8.38 -1.83 -26.01
N TYR A 407 -7.45 -2.04 -25.07
CA TYR A 407 -6.61 -0.95 -24.54
C TYR A 407 -5.48 -0.56 -25.50
N GLY A 408 -5.15 -1.42 -26.46
CA GLY A 408 -4.13 -1.16 -27.48
C GLY A 408 -4.63 -0.40 -28.70
N ILE A 409 -5.94 -0.23 -28.87
CA ILE A 409 -6.53 0.31 -30.10
C ILE A 409 -5.95 1.69 -30.43
N GLN A 410 -5.89 2.60 -29.47
CA GLN A 410 -5.38 3.95 -29.72
C GLN A 410 -3.92 3.96 -30.21
N ALA A 411 -3.06 3.15 -29.60
CA ALA A 411 -1.66 3.04 -29.99
C ALA A 411 -1.51 2.37 -31.36
N TYR A 412 -2.25 1.28 -31.60
CA TYR A 412 -2.26 0.60 -32.89
C TYR A 412 -2.80 1.47 -34.02
N SER A 413 -3.85 2.25 -33.76
CA SER A 413 -4.40 3.24 -34.69
C SER A 413 -3.34 4.29 -35.07
N GLY A 414 -2.54 4.77 -34.11
CA GLY A 414 -1.43 5.67 -34.38
C GLY A 414 -0.40 5.06 -35.33
N LEU A 415 0.02 3.83 -35.06
CA LEU A 415 0.97 3.09 -35.90
C LEU A 415 0.47 2.90 -37.35
N LEU A 416 -0.82 2.54 -37.52
CA LEU A 416 -1.41 2.38 -38.85
C LEU A 416 -1.47 3.70 -39.63
N ILE A 417 -1.68 4.83 -38.94
CA ILE A 417 -1.65 6.17 -39.56
C ILE A 417 -0.23 6.52 -40.00
N GLU A 418 0.78 6.30 -39.14
CA GLU A 418 2.19 6.56 -39.47
C GLU A 418 2.63 5.77 -40.71
N GLN A 419 2.15 4.53 -40.85
CA GLN A 419 2.40 3.69 -42.01
C GLN A 419 1.47 3.94 -43.20
N LYS A 420 0.55 4.91 -43.11
CA LYS A 420 -0.47 5.22 -44.14
C LYS A 420 -1.39 4.05 -44.50
N ARG A 421 -1.59 3.10 -43.57
CA ARG A 421 -2.48 1.93 -43.69
C ARG A 421 -3.91 2.27 -43.29
N TYR A 422 -4.50 3.28 -43.94
CA TYR A 422 -5.81 3.82 -43.53
C TYR A 422 -6.95 2.80 -43.64
N LYS A 423 -6.92 1.89 -44.63
CA LYS A 423 -7.95 0.84 -44.77
C LYS A 423 -7.99 -0.10 -43.58
N GLU A 424 -6.83 -0.43 -43.04
CA GLU A 424 -6.72 -1.29 -41.86
C GLU A 424 -7.11 -0.55 -40.59
N TRP A 425 -6.77 0.74 -40.50
CA TRP A 425 -7.25 1.62 -39.44
C TRP A 425 -8.78 1.67 -39.39
N MET A 426 -9.43 1.79 -40.55
CA MET A 426 -10.89 1.73 -40.67
C MET A 426 -11.44 0.37 -40.24
N ALA A 427 -10.85 -0.72 -40.72
CA ALA A 427 -11.26 -2.08 -40.38
C ALA A 427 -11.13 -2.35 -38.87
N LEU A 428 -10.06 -1.85 -38.23
CA LEU A 428 -9.83 -1.94 -36.79
C LEU A 428 -10.97 -1.30 -35.99
N HIS A 429 -11.36 -0.07 -36.34
CA HIS A 429 -12.44 0.63 -35.63
C HIS A 429 -13.82 0.02 -35.90
N GLN A 430 -14.04 -0.57 -37.08
CA GLN A 430 -15.25 -1.35 -37.37
C GLN A 430 -15.31 -2.64 -36.54
N ALA A 431 -14.23 -3.43 -36.53
CA ALA A 431 -14.15 -4.71 -35.83
C ALA A 431 -14.28 -4.54 -34.31
N THR A 432 -13.65 -3.52 -33.75
CA THR A 432 -13.70 -3.22 -32.31
C THR A 432 -14.93 -2.42 -31.89
N ASN A 433 -15.80 -2.07 -32.85
CA ASN A 433 -17.02 -1.31 -32.59
C ASN A 433 -16.77 0.01 -31.84
N SER A 434 -15.66 0.68 -32.14
CA SER A 434 -15.30 1.98 -31.55
C SER A 434 -16.42 3.01 -31.73
N SER A 435 -16.61 3.91 -30.75
CA SER A 435 -17.51 5.05 -30.94
C SER A 435 -16.89 6.09 -31.87
N LEU A 436 -17.70 6.99 -32.41
CA LEU A 436 -17.20 8.07 -33.25
C LEU A 436 -16.28 9.01 -32.45
N GLU A 437 -16.62 9.31 -31.19
CA GLU A 437 -15.82 10.14 -30.30
C GLU A 437 -14.45 9.51 -30.00
N TYR A 438 -14.43 8.21 -29.73
CA TYR A 438 -13.18 7.49 -29.51
C TYR A 438 -12.31 7.47 -30.77
N THR A 439 -12.94 7.25 -31.93
CA THR A 439 -12.25 7.26 -33.23
C THR A 439 -11.67 8.63 -33.56
N GLU A 440 -12.34 9.73 -33.15
CA GLU A 440 -11.80 11.09 -33.22
C GLU A 440 -10.48 11.22 -32.44
N SER A 441 -10.41 10.65 -31.22
CA SER A 441 -9.15 10.61 -30.45
C SER A 441 -8.08 9.67 -31.02
N CYS A 442 -8.43 8.77 -31.95
CA CYS A 442 -7.52 7.82 -32.60
C CYS A 442 -7.05 8.29 -33.98
N GLY A 443 -7.10 9.59 -34.27
CA GLY A 443 -6.52 10.17 -35.48
C GLY A 443 -7.47 10.29 -36.68
N LEU A 444 -8.80 10.24 -36.49
CA LEU A 444 -9.79 10.45 -37.56
C LEU A 444 -9.52 11.72 -38.40
N ALA A 445 -9.01 12.78 -37.75
CA ALA A 445 -8.69 14.03 -38.44
C ALA A 445 -7.61 13.83 -39.52
N VAL A 446 -6.56 13.05 -39.23
CA VAL A 446 -5.48 12.76 -40.18
C VAL A 446 -6.02 11.95 -41.35
N VAL A 447 -6.77 10.88 -41.07
CA VAL A 447 -7.37 10.03 -42.12
C VAL A 447 -8.34 10.83 -43.01
N ARG A 448 -9.09 11.79 -42.43
CA ARG A 448 -9.97 12.67 -43.19
C ARG A 448 -9.21 13.62 -44.12
N GLU A 449 -7.98 14.00 -43.78
CA GLU A 449 -7.13 14.82 -44.64
C GLU A 449 -6.45 14.00 -45.74
N GLU A 450 -5.92 12.83 -45.40
CA GLU A 450 -5.05 12.06 -46.29
C GLU A 450 -5.78 10.99 -47.13
N ALA A 451 -6.84 10.37 -46.62
CA ALA A 451 -7.60 9.31 -47.29
C ALA A 451 -9.11 9.36 -46.96
N PRO A 452 -9.84 10.44 -47.35
CA PRO A 452 -11.24 10.64 -47.01
C PRO A 452 -12.17 9.52 -47.51
N GLU A 453 -11.87 8.87 -48.63
CA GLU A 453 -12.65 7.78 -49.22
C GLU A 453 -12.79 6.57 -48.27
N VAL A 454 -11.77 6.32 -47.44
CA VAL A 454 -11.74 5.21 -46.47
C VAL A 454 -12.74 5.41 -45.33
N LEU A 455 -13.17 6.65 -45.08
CA LEU A 455 -14.11 6.94 -43.99
C LEU A 455 -15.57 6.68 -44.39
N LEU A 456 -15.90 6.56 -45.68
CA LEU A 456 -17.28 6.34 -46.14
C LEU A 456 -17.88 5.03 -45.56
N PRO A 457 -17.20 3.87 -45.63
CA PRO A 457 -17.71 2.64 -45.02
C PRO A 457 -17.76 2.72 -43.48
N LEU A 458 -16.86 3.47 -42.84
CA LEU A 458 -16.84 3.64 -41.40
C LEU A 458 -18.04 4.45 -40.90
N TYR A 459 -18.34 5.57 -41.56
CA TYR A 459 -19.54 6.36 -41.23
C TYR A 459 -20.82 5.61 -41.53
N HIS A 460 -20.85 4.80 -42.59
CA HIS A 460 -21.97 3.88 -42.84
C HIS A 460 -22.18 2.94 -41.62
N HIS A 461 -21.12 2.29 -41.15
CA HIS A 461 -21.17 1.39 -39.98
C HIS A 461 -21.77 2.09 -38.75
N TYR A 462 -21.29 3.29 -38.41
CA TYR A 462 -21.81 4.06 -37.28
C TYR A 462 -23.29 4.43 -37.44
N ALA A 463 -23.68 4.91 -38.63
CA ALA A 463 -25.06 5.27 -38.89
C ALA A 463 -26.00 4.05 -38.78
N MET A 464 -25.59 2.90 -39.30
CA MET A 464 -26.38 1.67 -39.22
C MET A 464 -26.59 1.20 -37.79
N ARG A 465 -25.58 1.30 -36.92
CA ARG A 465 -25.70 0.98 -35.49
C ARG A 465 -26.77 1.83 -34.82
N TYR A 466 -26.76 3.15 -35.05
CA TYR A 466 -27.78 4.04 -34.49
C TYR A 466 -29.19 3.77 -35.02
N ILE A 467 -29.34 3.32 -36.27
CA ILE A 467 -30.65 2.93 -36.82
C ILE A 467 -31.16 1.66 -36.14
N GLN A 468 -30.27 0.70 -35.83
CA GLN A 468 -30.64 -0.56 -35.18
C GLN A 468 -31.19 -0.38 -33.76
N GLU A 469 -30.83 0.71 -33.07
CA GLU A 469 -31.37 1.05 -31.74
C GLU A 469 -32.84 1.48 -31.74
N LYS A 470 -33.44 1.70 -32.93
CA LYS A 470 -34.89 1.89 -33.15
C LYS A 470 -35.58 2.95 -32.29
N ASN A 471 -34.86 4.01 -31.91
CA ASN A 471 -35.44 5.11 -31.13
C ASN A 471 -35.13 6.47 -31.78
N ARG A 472 -35.95 7.48 -31.46
CA ARG A 472 -35.87 8.81 -32.09
C ARG A 472 -34.54 9.53 -31.78
N TYR A 473 -33.97 9.31 -30.61
CA TYR A 473 -32.70 9.92 -30.22
C TYR A 473 -31.55 9.39 -31.09
N SER A 474 -31.48 8.07 -31.27
CA SER A 474 -30.45 7.42 -32.09
C SER A 474 -30.59 7.77 -33.58
N TYR A 475 -31.82 7.94 -34.10
CA TYR A 475 -32.01 8.45 -35.46
C TYR A 475 -31.39 9.85 -35.67
N LYS A 476 -31.45 10.73 -34.66
CA LYS A 476 -30.76 12.04 -34.74
C LYS A 476 -29.24 11.87 -34.79
N GLN A 477 -28.67 10.91 -34.07
CA GLN A 477 -27.24 10.62 -34.14
C GLN A 477 -26.85 10.04 -35.50
N ALA A 478 -27.65 9.14 -36.07
CA ALA A 478 -27.44 8.64 -37.44
C ALA A 478 -27.41 9.79 -38.47
N VAL A 479 -28.33 10.76 -38.38
CA VAL A 479 -28.35 11.94 -39.25
C VAL A 479 -27.11 12.81 -39.06
N ARG A 480 -26.59 12.97 -37.83
CA ARG A 480 -25.33 13.69 -37.57
C ARG A 480 -24.13 12.98 -38.21
N VAL A 481 -24.05 11.66 -38.09
CA VAL A 481 -23.02 10.84 -38.75
C VAL A 481 -23.09 11.01 -40.27
N TRP A 482 -24.28 10.96 -40.84
CA TRP A 482 -24.51 11.18 -42.28
C TRP A 482 -24.11 12.57 -42.76
N LYS A 483 -24.31 13.63 -41.97
CA LYS A 483 -23.78 14.96 -42.30
C LYS A 483 -22.26 14.94 -42.41
N LYS A 484 -21.57 14.29 -41.48
CA LYS A 484 -20.10 14.11 -41.54
C LYS A 484 -19.71 13.28 -42.77
N MET A 485 -20.44 12.20 -43.07
CA MET A 485 -20.22 11.38 -44.27
C MET A 485 -20.39 12.18 -45.57
N LYS A 486 -21.40 13.05 -45.69
CA LYS A 486 -21.60 13.94 -46.85
C LYS A 486 -20.41 14.88 -47.06
N GLN A 487 -19.89 15.46 -45.97
CA GLN A 487 -18.72 16.35 -46.03
C GLN A 487 -17.48 15.61 -46.53
N VAL A 488 -17.28 14.39 -46.03
CA VAL A 488 -16.16 13.54 -46.45
C VAL A 488 -16.31 13.06 -47.89
N ALA A 489 -17.51 12.67 -48.33
CA ALA A 489 -17.77 12.29 -49.73
C ALA A 489 -17.47 13.44 -50.68
N LYS A 490 -17.86 14.67 -50.33
CA LYS A 490 -17.49 15.88 -51.09
C LYS A 490 -15.98 16.06 -51.20
N LYS A 491 -15.25 15.75 -50.13
CA LYS A 491 -13.79 15.86 -50.09
C LYS A 491 -13.09 14.76 -50.88
N ALA A 492 -13.63 13.54 -50.86
CA ALA A 492 -13.15 12.40 -51.65
C ALA A 492 -13.55 12.48 -53.14
N ASN A 493 -14.29 13.53 -53.55
CA ASN A 493 -14.89 13.66 -54.88
C ASN A 493 -15.88 12.52 -55.24
N GLU A 494 -16.53 11.95 -54.23
CA GLU A 494 -17.47 10.82 -54.30
C GLU A 494 -18.92 11.27 -53.99
N ILE A 495 -19.30 12.46 -54.47
CA ILE A 495 -20.63 13.05 -54.19
C ILE A 495 -21.75 12.22 -54.84
N ASP A 496 -21.50 11.70 -56.04
CA ASP A 496 -22.48 10.88 -56.75
C ASP A 496 -22.75 9.57 -56.00
N TYR A 497 -21.70 8.93 -55.46
CA TYR A 497 -21.82 7.79 -54.57
C TYR A 497 -22.65 8.13 -53.33
N TRP A 498 -22.40 9.29 -52.70
CA TRP A 498 -23.17 9.75 -51.56
C TRP A 498 -24.67 9.91 -51.89
N ASN A 499 -24.99 10.52 -53.03
CA ASN A 499 -26.37 10.74 -53.45
C ASN A 499 -27.10 9.41 -53.72
N ALA A 500 -26.47 8.48 -54.42
CA ALA A 500 -27.00 7.13 -54.63
C ALA A 500 -27.18 6.38 -53.30
N TYR A 501 -26.20 6.49 -52.40
CA TYR A 501 -26.23 5.87 -51.08
C TYR A 501 -27.40 6.37 -50.22
N VAL A 502 -27.60 7.69 -50.10
CA VAL A 502 -28.70 8.25 -49.30
C VAL A 502 -30.06 7.82 -49.84
N GLU A 503 -30.23 7.81 -51.17
CA GLU A 503 -31.48 7.36 -51.77
C GLU A 503 -31.75 5.88 -51.45
N SER A 504 -30.73 5.02 -51.56
CA SER A 504 -30.85 3.61 -51.18
C SER A 504 -31.23 3.41 -49.71
N VAL A 505 -30.71 4.24 -48.80
CA VAL A 505 -31.03 4.21 -47.38
C VAL A 505 -32.48 4.64 -47.13
N ARG A 506 -32.95 5.69 -47.81
CA ARG A 506 -34.34 6.17 -47.68
C ARG A 506 -35.33 5.12 -48.16
N GLU A 507 -35.05 4.48 -49.29
CA GLU A 507 -35.83 3.37 -49.84
C GLU A 507 -35.88 2.18 -48.86
N LYS A 508 -34.71 1.72 -48.40
CA LYS A 508 -34.60 0.58 -47.48
C LYS A 508 -35.35 0.79 -46.17
N TYR A 509 -35.34 2.02 -45.64
CA TYR A 509 -35.99 2.37 -44.36
C TYR A 509 -37.26 3.21 -44.53
N ARG A 510 -37.98 3.07 -45.65
CA ARG A 510 -39.20 3.86 -45.95
C ARG A 510 -40.28 3.79 -44.86
N ARG A 511 -40.36 2.65 -44.15
CA ARG A 511 -41.36 2.40 -43.10
C ARG A 511 -41.02 3.08 -41.76
N LEU A 512 -39.77 3.50 -41.55
CA LEU A 512 -39.34 4.17 -40.31
C LEU A 512 -39.65 5.67 -40.37
N ARG A 513 -40.93 6.04 -40.18
CA ARG A 513 -41.41 7.44 -40.29
C ARG A 513 -40.60 8.44 -39.45
N ALA A 514 -40.26 8.06 -38.22
CA ALA A 514 -39.46 8.92 -37.34
C ALA A 514 -38.05 9.17 -37.89
N LEU A 515 -37.42 8.16 -38.51
CA LEU A 515 -36.11 8.32 -39.16
C LEU A 515 -36.22 9.22 -40.40
N GLN A 516 -37.26 9.03 -41.23
CA GLN A 516 -37.50 9.87 -42.42
C GLN A 516 -37.67 11.35 -42.05
N GLN A 517 -38.45 11.64 -41.00
CA GLN A 517 -38.60 13.02 -40.49
C GLN A 517 -37.27 13.63 -40.02
N GLU A 518 -36.41 12.86 -39.36
CA GLU A 518 -35.10 13.38 -38.93
C GLU A 518 -34.14 13.56 -40.12
N ILE A 519 -34.22 12.74 -41.17
CA ILE A 519 -33.46 12.92 -42.44
C ILE A 519 -33.89 14.22 -43.13
N GLU A 520 -35.19 14.46 -43.27
CA GLU A 520 -35.75 15.69 -43.86
C GLU A 520 -35.33 16.94 -43.06
N LYS A 521 -35.49 16.91 -41.74
CA LYS A 521 -35.02 17.99 -40.85
C LYS A 521 -33.50 18.18 -40.88
N GLY A 522 -32.77 17.10 -41.14
CA GLY A 522 -31.33 17.11 -41.29
C GLY A 522 -30.86 17.94 -42.48
N ASN A 523 -31.73 18.26 -43.43
CA ASN A 523 -31.35 18.79 -44.74
C ASN A 523 -30.24 17.92 -45.35
N LEU A 524 -30.50 16.60 -45.41
CA LEU A 524 -29.73 15.65 -46.21
C LEU A 524 -30.44 15.38 -47.56
N PRO A 525 -30.80 16.39 -48.39
CA PRO A 525 -31.29 16.11 -49.72
C PRO A 525 -30.12 15.77 -50.65
N LEU A 526 -30.51 15.17 -51.78
CA LEU A 526 -29.78 15.07 -53.05
C LEU A 526 -28.78 16.23 -53.26
#